data_AF-A0AAX2FAA6-F1
#
_entry.id   AF-A0AAX2FAA6-F1
#
_cell.length_a   1.000
_cell.length_b   1.000
_cell.length_c   1.000
_cell.angle_alpha   90.00
_cell.angle_beta   90.00
_cell.angle_gamma   90.00
#
_symmetry.space_group_name_H-M   'P 1'
#
loop_
_entity.id
_entity.type
_entity.pdbx_description
1 polymer ?
#
loop_
_entity_poly.entity_id
_entity_poly.type
_entity_poly.pdbx_seq_one_letter_code
_entity_poly.pdbx_strand_id
1 'polypeptide(L)' 'MQVREYDVTNYYSRSEDLIFLLKHTPIIPRFGEQEEDFTILQKFIDTYSSEKGIRTNSKRFMIIAVKP' A
#
# COMPACT_ATOMS: atom_id res chain seq x y z
N MET A 1 -5.75 -26.38 8.70
CA MET A 1 -5.29 -25.10 8.11
C MET A 1 -6.00 -23.97 8.84
N GLN A 2 -5.25 -23.01 9.39
CA GLN A 2 -5.83 -21.82 10.02
C GLN A 2 -5.41 -20.59 9.21
N VAL A 3 -6.35 -19.69 8.94
CA VAL A 3 -6.10 -18.39 8.29
C VAL A 3 -6.37 -17.28 9.29
N ARG A 4 -5.49 -16.28 9.32
CA ARG A 4 -5.66 -15.07 10.14
C ARG A 4 -5.37 -13.83 9.30
N GLU A 5 -6.17 -12.80 9.49
CA GLU A 5 -6.01 -11.50 8.84
C GLU A 5 -5.31 -10.52 9.77
N TYR A 6 -4.34 -9.77 9.24
CA TYR A 6 -3.68 -8.70 9.98
C TYR A 6 -3.43 -7.49 9.08
N ASP A 7 -3.70 -6.29 9.63
CA ASP A 7 -3.29 -5.02 9.05
C ASP A 7 -1.84 -4.74 9.43
N VAL A 8 -0.97 -4.56 8.43
CA VAL A 8 0.44 -4.23 8.63
C VAL A 8 0.68 -2.79 8.18
N THR A 9 1.30 -1.99 9.05
CA THR A 9 1.78 -0.65 8.70
C THR A 9 3.09 -0.76 7.92
N ASN A 10 3.13 -0.23 6.71
CA ASN A 10 4.36 -0.15 5.89
C ASN A 10 4.79 1.31 5.75
N TYR A 11 6.08 1.53 5.52
CA TYR A 11 6.63 2.84 5.21
C TYR A 11 7.38 2.78 3.89
N TYR A 12 7.04 3.69 2.97
CA TYR A 12 7.76 3.89 1.71
C TYR A 12 8.62 5.13 1.82
N SER A 13 9.92 4.99 1.56
CA SER A 13 10.87 6.09 1.71
C SER A 13 10.67 7.17 0.65
N ARG A 14 10.22 6.80 -0.55
CA ARG A 14 10.02 7.75 -1.64
C ARG A 14 8.65 7.60 -2.30
N SER A 15 8.14 8.70 -2.86
CA SER A 15 6.87 8.72 -3.56
C SER A 15 6.89 7.88 -4.84
N GLU A 16 8.06 7.74 -5.49
CA GLU A 16 8.23 6.92 -6.68
C GLU A 16 7.94 5.44 -6.41
N ASP A 17 8.26 4.95 -5.21
CA ASP A 17 7.98 3.55 -4.81
C ASP A 17 6.46 3.30 -4.71
N LEU A 18 5.70 4.29 -4.22
CA LEU A 18 4.24 4.23 -4.17
C LEU A 18 3.63 4.31 -5.57
N ILE A 19 4.13 5.21 -6.42
CA ILE A 19 3.67 5.32 -7.81
C ILE A 19 3.93 4.01 -8.55
N PHE A 20 5.12 3.42 -8.38
CA PHE A 20 5.46 2.13 -8.96
C PHE A 20 4.49 1.04 -8.50
N LEU A 21 4.24 0.94 -7.19
CA LEU A 21 3.29 -0.02 -6.64
C LEU A 21 1.91 0.15 -7.28
N LEU A 22 1.36 1.36 -7.29
CA LEU A 22 0.01 1.63 -7.76
C LEU A 22 -0.16 1.43 -9.28
N LYS A 23 0.89 1.67 -10.08
CA LYS A 23 0.86 1.43 -11.53
C LYS A 23 1.00 -0.05 -11.90
N HIS A 24 1.71 -0.83 -11.11
CA HIS A 24 2.05 -2.23 -11.44
C HIS A 24 1.26 -3.27 -10.65
N THR A 25 0.42 -2.84 -9.70
CA THR A 25 -0.47 -3.73 -8.95
C THR A 25 -1.92 -3.27 -9.09
N PRO A 26 -2.89 -4.20 -9.22
CA PRO A 26 -4.29 -3.85 -9.38
C PRO A 26 -4.95 -3.46 -8.03
N ILE A 27 -4.24 -2.73 -7.16
CA ILE A 27 -4.77 -2.24 -5.88
C ILE A 27 -5.80 -1.14 -6.12
N ILE A 28 -5.47 -0.20 -7.00
CA ILE A 28 -6.39 0.81 -7.53
C ILE A 28 -6.47 0.58 -9.04
N PRO A 29 -7.58 0.02 -9.54
CA PRO A 29 -7.74 -0.24 -10.97
C PRO A 29 -7.57 1.06 -11.77
N ARG A 30 -6.81 0.99 -12.86
CA ARG A 30 -6.59 2.11 -13.80
C ARG A 30 -5.91 3.34 -13.17
N PHE A 31 -5.16 3.15 -12.09
CA PHE A 31 -4.43 4.23 -11.45
C PHE A 31 -3.45 4.92 -12.42
N GLY A 32 -3.54 6.24 -12.49
CA GLY A 32 -2.68 7.08 -13.31
C GLY A 32 -3.19 7.28 -14.73
N GLU A 33 -4.43 6.87 -15.03
CA GLU A 33 -5.13 7.23 -16.28
C GLU A 33 -5.74 8.64 -16.21
N GLN A 34 -6.03 9.15 -15.01
CA GLN A 34 -6.60 10.48 -14.78
C GLN A 34 -5.62 11.37 -14.00
N GLU A 35 -5.57 12.68 -14.29
CA GLU A 35 -4.71 13.62 -13.54
C GLU A 35 -5.13 13.73 -12.07
N GLU A 36 -6.42 13.54 -11.81
CA GLU A 36 -7.00 13.51 -10.47
C GLU A 36 -6.38 12.40 -9.60
N ASP A 37 -5.93 11.29 -10.18
CA ASP A 37 -5.27 10.20 -9.46
C ASP A 37 -3.99 10.68 -8.77
N PHE A 38 -3.20 11.51 -9.46
CA PHE A 38 -1.97 12.08 -8.91
C PHE A 38 -2.27 13.18 -7.91
N THR A 39 -3.36 13.93 -8.08
CA THR A 39 -3.82 14.91 -7.08
C THR A 39 -4.23 14.24 -5.77
N ILE A 40 -4.94 13.11 -5.85
CA ILE A 40 -5.30 12.30 -4.69
C ILE A 40 -4.06 11.69 -4.05
N LEU A 41 -3.14 11.16 -4.85
CA LEU A 41 -1.87 10.61 -4.36
C LEU A 41 -1.07 11.68 -3.61
N GLN A 42 -0.94 12.90 -4.15
CA GLN A 42 -0.19 13.97 -3.50
C GLN A 42 -0.79 14.33 -2.14
N LYS A 43 -2.11 14.50 -2.06
CA LYS A 43 -2.80 14.75 -0.78
C LYS A 43 -2.58 13.63 0.23
N PHE A 44 -2.56 12.38 -0.24
CA PHE A 44 -2.27 11.22 0.60
C PHE A 44 -0.83 11.28 1.14
N ILE A 45 0.15 11.54 0.27
CA ILE A 45 1.57 11.66 0.65
C ILE A 45 1.74 12.78 1.67
N ASP A 46 1.16 13.95 1.44
CA ASP A 46 1.26 15.09 2.36
C ASP A 46 0.67 14.77 3.74
N THR A 47 -0.43 14.00 3.78
CA THR A 47 -1.12 13.63 5.03
C THR A 47 -0.38 12.56 5.83
N TYR A 48 0.29 11.62 5.16
CA TYR A 48 0.88 10.43 5.79
C TYR A 48 2.41 10.37 5.74
N SER A 49 3.06 11.43 5.27
CA SER A 49 4.51 11.58 5.37
C SER A 49 4.96 11.77 6.82
N SER A 50 6.07 11.13 7.15
CA SER A 50 6.72 11.21 8.46
C SER A 50 8.23 11.09 8.29
N GLU A 51 9.00 11.25 9.37
CA GLU A 51 10.45 11.01 9.36
C GLU A 51 10.82 9.59 8.89
N LYS A 52 9.93 8.63 9.05
CA LYS A 52 10.13 7.24 8.60
C LYS A 52 9.76 7.01 7.13
N GLY A 53 9.27 8.04 6.44
CA GLY A 53 8.68 7.97 5.09
C GLY A 53 7.15 8.02 5.12
N ILE A 54 6.55 7.61 4.01
CA ILE A 54 5.12 7.69 3.75
C ILE A 54 4.44 6.44 4.33
N ARG A 55 3.61 6.65 5.35
CA ARG A 55 2.93 5.57 6.06
C ARG A 55 1.74 5.05 5.24
N THR A 56 1.72 3.75 5.00
CA THR A 56 0.60 3.02 4.37
C THR A 56 0.16 1.84 5.22
N ASN A 57 -0.99 1.25 4.90
CA ASN A 57 -1.43 -0.02 5.45
C ASN A 57 -1.52 -1.07 4.34
N SER A 58 -1.33 -2.34 4.71
CA SER A 58 -1.55 -3.47 3.83
C SER A 58 -2.22 -4.59 4.60
N LYS A 59 -3.31 -5.13 4.05
CA LYS A 59 -3.95 -6.34 4.56
C LYS A 59 -3.17 -7.57 4.11
N ARG A 60 -2.79 -8.42 5.07
CA ARG A 60 -2.09 -9.68 4.80
C ARG A 60 -2.87 -10.85 5.40
N PHE A 61 -2.90 -11.96 4.66
CA PHE A 61 -3.43 -13.24 5.13
C PHE A 61 -2.26 -14.14 5.54
N MET A 62 -2.22 -14.55 6.80
CA MET A 62 -1.28 -15.57 7.27
C MET A 62 -1.93 -16.94 7.17
N ILE A 63 -1.32 -17.85 6.40
CA ILE A 63 -1.75 -19.24 6.28
C ILE A 63 -0.85 -20.10 7.15
N ILE A 64 -1.41 -20.73 8.20
CA ILE A 64 -0.69 -21.68 9.05
C ILE A 64 -1.09 -23.10 8.65
N ALA A 65 -0.10 -23.87 8.18
CA ALA A 65 -0.20 -25.31 8.04
C ALA A 65 0.20 -25.97 9.36
N VAL A 66 -0.70 -26.76 9.95
CA VAL A 66 -0.41 -27.56 11.14
C VAL A 66 -0.14 -28.98 10.65
N LYS A 67 1.04 -29.51 10.92
CA LYS A 67 1.37 -30.91 10.65
C LYS A 67 0.61 -31.78 11.68
N PRO A 68 -0.09 -32.85 11.26
CA PRO A 68 -0.69 -33.79 12.19
C PRO A 68 0.36 -34.50 13.05
#